data_AF-F9S3H3-F1
#
_entry.id   AF-F9S3H3-F1
#
_cell.length_a   1.000
_cell.length_b   1.000
_cell.length_c   1.000
_cell.angle_alpha   90.00
_cell.angle_beta   90.00
_cell.angle_gamma   90.00
#
_symmetry.space_group_name_H-M   'P 1'
#
loop_
_entity.id
_entity.type
_entity.pdbx_description
1 polymer ?
#
loop_
_entity_poly.entity_id
_entity_poly.type
_entity_poly.pdbx_seq_one_letter_code
_entity_poly.pdbx_strand_id
1 'polypeptide(L)'
;MTTFSPLREKILKALLKAALAGYHHLSAHFQKVKAEMTELSDHDLFEETKHHPTLHLRCLLASFELIQRGYYLSDIRDVRNDL
;
A
#
# COMPACT_ATOMS: atom_id res chain seq x y z
N MET A 1 32.63 27.15 -12.71
CA MET A 1 31.20 27.44 -12.44
C MET A 1 30.38 26.81 -13.55
N THR A 2 29.65 25.73 -13.27
CA THR A 2 28.76 25.11 -14.26
C THR A 2 27.53 26.00 -14.43
N THR A 3 27.44 26.72 -15.54
CA THR A 3 26.24 27.47 -15.93
C THR A 3 25.12 26.48 -16.19
N PHE A 4 24.26 26.27 -15.20
CA PHE A 4 23.05 25.46 -15.39
C PHE A 4 22.16 26.18 -16.40
N SER A 5 21.88 25.53 -17.54
CA SER A 5 20.89 26.00 -18.50
C SER A 5 19.56 26.28 -17.77
N PRO A 6 18.95 27.46 -17.92
CA PRO A 6 17.67 27.80 -17.28
C PRO A 6 16.56 26.78 -17.56
N LEU A 7 16.60 26.12 -18.73
CA LEU A 7 15.69 25.05 -19.10
C LEU A 7 15.93 23.79 -18.27
N ARG A 8 17.21 23.40 -18.10
CA ARG A 8 17.59 22.23 -17.30
C ARG A 8 17.16 22.39 -15.84
N GLU A 9 17.31 23.60 -15.27
CA GLU A 9 16.86 23.90 -13.91
C GLU A 9 15.33 23.80 -13.78
N LYS A 10 14.57 24.34 -14.75
CA LYS A 10 13.11 24.23 -14.77
C LYS A 10 12.63 22.78 -14.86
N ILE A 11 13.25 21.98 -15.73
CA ILE A 11 12.94 20.55 -15.87
C ILE A 11 13.24 19.82 -14.56
N LEU A 12 14.41 20.05 -13.95
CA LEU A 12 14.78 19.43 -12.69
C LEU A 12 13.79 19.77 -11.57
N LYS A 13 13.39 21.04 -11.45
CA LYS A 13 12.37 21.47 -10.48
C LYS A 13 11.02 20.80 -10.75
N ALA A 14 10.61 20.67 -12.01
CA ALA A 14 9.37 20.00 -12.37
C ALA A 14 9.40 18.50 -12.00
N LEU A 15 10.50 17.81 -12.30
CA LEU A 15 10.70 16.41 -11.93
C LEU A 15 10.68 16.21 -10.41
N LEU A 16 11.35 17.09 -9.65
CA LEU A 16 11.33 17.04 -8.20
C LEU A 16 9.92 17.27 -7.63
N LYS A 17 9.17 18.23 -8.17
CA LYS A 17 7.77 18.45 -7.77
C LYS A 17 6.89 17.24 -8.08
N ALA A 18 7.03 16.65 -9.25
CA ALA A 18 6.29 15.46 -9.64
C ALA A 18 6.63 14.27 -8.73
N ALA A 19 7.90 14.06 -8.41
CA ALA A 19 8.35 13.02 -7.49
C ALA A 19 7.72 13.22 -6.10
N LEU A 20 7.80 14.44 -5.53
CA LEU A 20 7.20 14.76 -4.24
C LEU A 20 5.68 14.55 -4.21
N ALA A 21 4.98 14.96 -5.26
CA ALA A 21 3.54 14.71 -5.39
C ALA A 21 3.23 13.21 -5.45
N GLY A 22 4.03 12.43 -6.19
CA GLY A 22 3.91 10.98 -6.25
C GLY A 22 4.12 10.30 -4.89
N TYR A 23 5.16 10.69 -4.14
CA TYR A 23 5.39 10.18 -2.78
C TYR A 23 4.24 10.53 -1.84
N HIS A 24 3.75 11.77 -1.90
CA HIS A 24 2.62 12.20 -1.09
C HIS A 24 1.36 11.38 -1.40
N HIS A 25 1.06 11.17 -2.68
CA HIS A 25 -0.08 10.37 -3.11
C HIS A 25 0.03 8.91 -2.67
N LEU A 26 1.20 8.29 -2.84
CA LEU A 26 1.42 6.90 -2.42
C LEU A 26 1.30 6.73 -0.90
N SER A 27 1.84 7.69 -0.14
CA SER A 27 1.69 7.72 1.32
C SER A 27 0.24 7.89 1.74
N ALA A 28 -0.49 8.83 1.14
CA ALA A 28 -1.91 9.03 1.42
C ALA A 28 -2.75 7.80 1.09
N HIS A 29 -2.48 7.15 -0.05
CA HIS A 29 -3.13 5.90 -0.44
C HIS A 29 -2.86 4.78 0.59
N PHE A 30 -1.60 4.63 1.02
CA PHE A 30 -1.25 3.66 2.06
C PHE A 30 -2.01 3.92 3.37
N GLN A 31 -2.01 5.16 3.86
CA GLN A 31 -2.70 5.50 5.11
C GLN A 31 -4.21 5.26 5.01
N LYS A 32 -4.81 5.59 3.87
CA LYS A 32 -6.23 5.35 3.62
C LYS A 32 -6.57 3.87 3.67
N VAL A 33 -5.86 3.03 2.89
CA VAL A 33 -6.13 1.59 2.86
C VAL A 33 -5.89 0.96 4.23
N LYS A 34 -4.86 1.41 4.96
CA LYS A 34 -4.61 0.93 6.32
C LYS A 34 -5.79 1.23 7.26
N ALA A 35 -6.33 2.45 7.22
CA ALA A 35 -7.50 2.81 8.01
C ALA A 35 -8.72 1.96 7.64
N GLU A 36 -8.96 1.75 6.34
CA GLU A 36 -10.02 0.86 5.86
C GLU A 36 -9.89 -0.54 6.47
N MET A 37 -8.69 -1.17 6.44
CA MET A 37 -8.51 -2.51 7.00
C MET A 37 -8.80 -2.59 8.50
N THR A 38 -8.40 -1.58 9.28
CA THR A 38 -8.67 -1.56 10.72
C THR A 38 -10.17 -1.48 11.04
N GLU A 39 -10.97 -0.90 10.14
CA GLU A 39 -12.43 -0.81 10.30
C GLU A 39 -13.19 -2.07 9.87
N LEU A 40 -12.56 -2.96 9.10
CA LEU A 40 -13.19 -4.18 8.59
C LEU A 40 -13.38 -5.25 9.67
N SER A 41 -14.41 -6.09 9.48
CA SER A 41 -14.60 -7.29 10.28
C SER A 41 -13.57 -8.37 9.91
N ASP A 42 -13.37 -9.36 10.78
CA ASP A 42 -12.45 -10.47 10.49
C ASP A 42 -12.83 -11.21 9.21
N HIS A 43 -14.13 -11.41 8.98
CA HIS A 43 -14.64 -12.04 7.76
C HIS A 43 -14.23 -11.25 6.50
N ASP A 44 -14.47 -9.93 6.51
CA ASP A 44 -14.14 -9.08 5.36
C ASP A 44 -12.62 -9.01 5.12
N LEU A 45 -11.83 -9.05 6.19
CA LEU A 45 -10.38 -9.11 6.10
C LEU A 45 -9.91 -10.40 5.42
N PHE A 46 -10.47 -11.56 5.78
CA PHE A 46 -10.15 -12.80 5.07
C PHE A 46 -10.56 -12.73 3.59
N GLU A 47 -11.69 -12.11 3.27
CA GLU A 47 -12.10 -11.91 1.87
C GLU A 47 -11.11 -11.01 1.11
N GLU A 48 -10.58 -9.95 1.72
CA GLU A 48 -9.52 -9.12 1.12
C GLU A 48 -8.23 -9.92 0.86
N THR A 49 -7.91 -10.92 1.69
CA THR A 49 -6.74 -11.80 1.47
C THR A 49 -6.93 -12.81 0.34
N LYS A 50 -8.19 -13.14 -0.01
CA LYS A 50 -8.54 -14.05 -1.11
C LYS A 50 -8.65 -13.34 -2.46
N HIS A 51 -9.30 -12.17 -2.47
CA HIS A 51 -9.63 -11.43 -3.69
C HIS A 51 -8.44 -10.74 -4.34
N HIS A 52 -7.35 -10.57 -3.61
CA HIS A 52 -6.18 -9.82 -4.06
C HIS A 52 -4.93 -10.70 -4.17
N PRO A 53 -4.03 -10.41 -5.14
CA PRO A 53 -2.72 -11.05 -5.20
C PRO A 53 -1.94 -10.89 -3.88
N THR A 54 -1.07 -11.84 -3.57
CA THR A 54 -0.30 -11.93 -2.32
C THR A 54 0.49 -10.67 -1.96
N LEU A 55 1.01 -9.96 -2.96
CA LEU A 55 1.80 -8.73 -2.76
C LEU A 55 0.99 -7.45 -2.95
N HIS A 56 -0.31 -7.57 -3.15
CA HIS A 56 -1.19 -6.41 -3.22
C HIS A 56 -1.32 -5.76 -1.84
N LEU A 57 -1.30 -4.43 -1.82
CA LEU A 57 -1.31 -3.66 -0.58
C LEU A 57 -2.45 -4.04 0.36
N ARG A 58 -3.66 -4.24 -0.19
CA ARG A 58 -4.83 -4.65 0.60
C ARG A 58 -4.67 -6.04 1.21
N CYS A 59 -4.20 -7.03 0.44
CA CYS A 59 -3.92 -8.37 0.96
C CYS A 59 -2.90 -8.32 2.11
N LEU A 60 -1.83 -7.55 1.95
CA LEU A 60 -0.78 -7.41 2.97
C LEU A 60 -1.30 -6.75 4.24
N LEU A 61 -2.04 -5.65 4.11
CA LEU A 61 -2.60 -4.93 5.26
C LEU A 61 -3.71 -5.72 5.95
N ALA A 62 -4.56 -6.43 5.20
CA ALA A 62 -5.58 -7.30 5.77
C ALA A 62 -4.96 -8.47 6.54
N SER A 63 -3.94 -9.12 5.97
CA SER A 63 -3.19 -10.18 6.66
C SER A 63 -2.52 -9.65 7.93
N PHE A 64 -1.96 -8.44 7.88
CA PHE A 64 -1.32 -7.81 9.04
C PHE A 64 -2.32 -7.50 10.15
N GLU A 65 -3.48 -6.94 9.81
CA GLU A 65 -4.56 -6.67 10.77
C GLU A 65 -5.07 -7.96 11.43
N LEU A 66 -5.29 -9.03 10.65
CA LEU A 66 -5.65 -10.34 11.19
C LEU A 66 -4.59 -10.89 12.18
N ILE A 67 -3.30 -10.75 11.86
CA ILE A 67 -2.22 -11.13 12.79
C ILE A 67 -2.29 -10.30 14.08
N GLN A 68 -2.55 -8.99 13.98
CA GLN A 68 -2.72 -8.13 15.16
C GLN A 68 -3.93 -8.54 16.02
N ARG A 69 -4.97 -9.10 15.39
CA ARG A 69 -6.17 -9.63 16.06
C ARG A 69 -5.99 -11.06 16.60
N GLY A 70 -4.85 -11.69 16.36
CA GLY A 70 -4.47 -12.98 16.95
C GLY A 70 -4.57 -14.19 16.02
N TYR A 71 -4.84 -14.00 14.73
CA TYR A 71 -4.83 -15.09 13.75
C TYR A 71 -3.41 -15.47 13.33
N TYR A 72 -3.16 -16.76 13.11
CA TYR A 72 -1.85 -17.21 12.62
C TYR A 72 -1.73 -17.03 11.11
N LEU A 73 -0.50 -16.80 10.64
CA LEU A 73 -0.21 -16.69 9.21
C LEU A 73 -0.55 -17.98 8.44
N SER A 74 -0.47 -19.14 9.10
CA SER A 74 -0.92 -20.43 8.53
C SER A 74 -2.40 -20.37 8.16
N ASP A 75 -3.24 -19.94 9.10
CA ASP A 75 -4.69 -19.94 8.95
C ASP A 75 -5.12 -18.99 7.83
N ILE A 76 -4.48 -17.82 7.76
CA ILE A 76 -4.66 -16.83 6.69
C ILE A 76 -4.27 -17.40 5.32
N ARG A 77 -3.14 -18.12 5.26
CA ARG A 77 -2.67 -18.72 4.01
C ARG A 77 -3.57 -19.87 3.56
N ASP A 78 -4.04 -20.69 4.49
CA ASP A 78 -4.84 -21.86 4.20
C ASP A 78 -6.22 -21.43 3.65
N VAL A 79 -6.87 -20.45 4.30
CA VAL A 79 -8.12 -19.83 3.82
C VAL A 79 -7.98 -19.21 2.43
N ARG A 80 -6.79 -18.70 2.08
CA ARG A 80 -6.52 -18.15 0.74
C ARG A 80 -6.35 -19.23 -0.33
N ASN A 81 -5.77 -20.37 0.05
CA ASN A 81 -5.45 -21.46 -0.88
C ASN A 81 -6.64 -22.42 -1.10
N ASP A 82 -7.75 -22.24 -0.38
CA ASP A 82 -8.99 -23.02 -0.53
C ASP A 82 -9.85 -22.61 -1.77
N LEU A 83 -9.27 -21.86 -2.72
CA LEU A 83 -9.84 -21.45 -4.02
C LEU A 83 -9.14 -22.16 -5.18
#